data_AF-A0A6G4R673-F1
#
_entry.id   AF-A0A6G4R673-F1
#
_cell.length_a   1.000
_cell.length_b   1.000
_cell.length_c   1.000
_cell.angle_alpha   90.00
_cell.angle_beta   90.00
_cell.angle_gamma   90.00
#
_symmetry.space_group_name_H-M   'P 1'
#
loop_
_entity.id
_entity.type
_entity.pdbx_description
1 polymer ?
#
loop_
_entity_poly.entity_id
_entity_poly.type
_entity_poly.pdbx_seq_one_letter_code
_entity_poly.pdbx_strand_id
1 'polypeptide(L)'
;MGLEDVVSAVDHVEQLLADGETGPVQDSLSWQRSDADIQLGKACAMLGTCRQLRDGTNNNVSIVELSFNAIERSLQFYLVDMTAAESADYHEHGDVYQDIETRGVFSDEDIADRIDSFRAEHRSRIYYDIDKPGRDLALGMHDLAEIVHSYIVTFADAHSRCSCNRN
;
A
#
# COMPACT_ATOMS: atom_id res chain seq x y z
N MET A 1 -25.08 16.21 -15.11
CA MET A 1 -24.39 16.05 -13.82
C MET A 1 -24.40 17.39 -13.12
N GLY A 2 -25.30 17.55 -12.15
CA GLY A 2 -25.44 18.74 -11.31
C GLY A 2 -25.01 18.48 -9.87
N LEU A 3 -25.04 19.53 -9.03
CA LEU A 3 -24.70 19.42 -7.61
C LEU A 3 -25.56 18.38 -6.87
N GLU A 4 -26.85 18.28 -7.22
CA GLU A 4 -27.77 17.30 -6.63
C GLU A 4 -27.34 15.85 -6.93
N ASP A 5 -26.83 15.57 -8.14
CA ASP A 5 -26.30 14.25 -8.49
C ASP A 5 -25.08 13.89 -7.62
N VAL A 6 -24.24 14.89 -7.32
CA VAL A 6 -23.04 14.70 -6.47
C VAL A 6 -23.44 14.43 -5.03
N VAL A 7 -24.37 15.21 -4.46
CA VAL A 7 -24.87 15.00 -3.09
C VAL A 7 -25.49 13.62 -2.97
N SER A 8 -26.35 13.23 -3.92
CA SER A 8 -26.96 11.90 -3.91
C SER A 8 -25.93 10.77 -4.00
N ALA A 9 -24.82 10.97 -4.74
CA ALA A 9 -23.75 9.99 -4.82
C ALA A 9 -22.95 9.88 -3.51
N VAL A 10 -22.72 11.00 -2.82
CA VAL A 10 -22.08 11.02 -1.50
C VAL A 10 -22.95 10.32 -0.46
N ASP A 11 -24.22 10.73 -0.35
CA ASP A 11 -25.19 10.16 0.59
C ASP A 11 -25.30 8.64 0.39
N HIS A 12 -25.29 8.17 -0.86
CA HIS A 12 -25.33 6.75 -1.16
C HIS A 12 -24.12 6.00 -0.58
N VAL A 13 -22.89 6.49 -0.78
CA VAL A 13 -21.68 5.81 -0.30
C VAL A 13 -21.58 5.85 1.23
N GLU A 14 -22.00 6.95 1.87
CA GLU A 14 -22.07 7.05 3.33
C GLU A 14 -23.09 6.06 3.91
N GLN A 15 -24.23 5.91 3.25
CA GLN A 15 -25.28 4.98 3.68
C GLN A 15 -24.82 3.51 3.59
N LEU A 16 -24.05 3.13 2.56
CA LEU A 16 -23.48 1.78 2.45
C LEU A 16 -22.63 1.41 3.68
N LEU A 17 -21.89 2.37 4.23
CA LEU A 17 -21.10 2.17 5.45
C LEU A 17 -21.98 2.14 6.71
N ALA A 18 -22.95 3.04 6.81
CA ALA A 18 -23.86 3.14 7.95
C ALA A 18 -24.71 1.87 8.12
N ASP A 19 -25.16 1.28 7.01
CA ASP A 19 -26.01 0.08 7.00
C ASP A 19 -25.19 -1.23 6.97
N GLY A 20 -23.87 -1.15 6.79
CA GLY A 20 -23.01 -2.32 6.64
C GLY A 20 -23.24 -3.10 5.33
N GLU A 21 -23.84 -2.46 4.32
CA GLU A 21 -24.18 -3.07 3.03
C GLU A 21 -23.05 -2.93 1.99
N THR A 22 -21.79 -3.09 2.42
CA THR A 22 -20.60 -2.85 1.57
C THR A 22 -20.32 -3.95 0.53
N GLY A 23 -21.15 -4.99 0.48
CA GLY A 23 -20.94 -6.17 -0.35
C GLY A 23 -19.84 -7.10 0.18
N PRO A 24 -19.39 -8.07 -0.63
CA PRO A 24 -18.35 -9.01 -0.21
C PRO A 24 -17.02 -8.28 0.03
N VAL A 25 -16.36 -8.62 1.15
CA VAL A 25 -15.01 -8.15 1.44
C VAL A 25 -14.05 -8.72 0.40
N GLN A 26 -13.09 -7.91 -0.05
CA GLN A 26 -12.04 -8.33 -0.97
C GLN A 26 -11.33 -9.60 -0.48
N ASP A 27 -11.02 -10.55 -1.37
CA ASP A 27 -10.42 -11.84 -1.00
C ASP A 27 -9.10 -11.71 -0.22
N SER A 28 -8.26 -10.71 -0.51
CA SER A 28 -7.04 -10.47 0.26
C SER A 28 -7.30 -9.90 1.65
N LEU A 29 -8.53 -9.41 1.89
CA LEU A 29 -9.01 -8.90 3.17
C LEU A 29 -9.92 -9.91 3.91
N SER A 30 -10.47 -10.91 3.21
CA SER A 30 -11.47 -11.83 3.75
C SER A 30 -10.93 -12.85 4.76
N TRP A 31 -9.60 -12.98 4.89
CA TRP A 31 -8.94 -13.97 5.76
C TRP A 31 -8.35 -13.39 7.05
N GLN A 32 -8.53 -12.09 7.30
CA GLN A 32 -7.73 -11.33 8.28
C GLN A 32 -8.22 -11.54 9.72
N ARG A 33 -7.28 -11.83 10.63
CA ARG A 33 -7.58 -12.12 12.05
C ARG A 33 -7.10 -11.02 13.01
N SER A 34 -6.19 -10.15 12.56
CA SER A 34 -5.58 -9.07 13.35
C SER A 34 -5.35 -7.80 12.50
N ASP A 35 -5.03 -6.68 13.14
CA ASP A 35 -4.68 -5.43 12.46
C ASP A 35 -3.46 -5.58 11.53
N ALA A 36 -2.43 -6.30 11.97
CA ALA A 36 -1.28 -6.63 11.14
C ALA A 36 -1.70 -7.34 9.82
N ASP A 37 -2.57 -8.36 9.92
CA ASP A 37 -3.07 -9.08 8.75
C ASP A 37 -3.84 -8.15 7.79
N ILE A 38 -4.52 -7.12 8.33
CA ILE A 38 -5.19 -6.07 7.55
C ILE A 38 -4.20 -5.34 6.64
N GLN A 39 -3.07 -4.88 7.20
CA GLN A 39 -2.07 -4.16 6.42
C GLN A 39 -1.37 -5.08 5.40
N LEU A 40 -1.07 -6.32 5.79
CA LEU A 40 -0.48 -7.32 4.88
C LEU A 40 -1.38 -7.58 3.67
N GLY A 41 -2.69 -7.80 3.90
CA GLY A 41 -3.64 -8.06 2.82
C GLY A 41 -3.90 -6.85 1.91
N LYS A 42 -3.81 -5.62 2.44
CA LYS A 42 -3.81 -4.39 1.63
C LYS A 42 -2.59 -4.31 0.73
N ALA A 43 -1.40 -4.62 1.24
CA ALA A 43 -0.19 -4.66 0.42
C ALA A 43 -0.31 -5.70 -0.71
N CYS A 44 -0.78 -6.93 -0.39
CA CYS A 44 -1.00 -7.97 -1.38
C CYS A 44 -2.04 -7.58 -2.44
N ALA A 45 -3.14 -6.92 -2.03
CA ALA A 45 -4.15 -6.37 -2.93
C ALA A 45 -3.53 -5.43 -3.96
N MET A 46 -2.79 -4.42 -3.49
CA MET A 46 -2.20 -3.37 -4.32
C MET A 46 -1.20 -3.95 -5.32
N LEU A 47 -0.35 -4.89 -4.88
CA LEU A 47 0.58 -5.60 -5.77
C LEU A 47 -0.16 -6.42 -6.83
N GLY A 48 -1.23 -7.13 -6.46
CA GLY A 48 -2.09 -7.85 -7.38
C GLY A 48 -2.72 -6.92 -8.44
N THR A 49 -3.21 -5.75 -8.02
CA THR A 49 -3.73 -4.73 -8.94
C THR A 49 -2.64 -4.19 -9.87
N CYS A 50 -1.44 -3.91 -9.37
CA CYS A 50 -0.33 -3.47 -10.22
C CYS A 50 -0.01 -4.49 -11.33
N ARG A 51 -0.02 -5.79 -11.00
CA ARG A 51 0.19 -6.87 -11.99
C ARG A 51 -0.86 -6.83 -13.09
N GLN A 52 -2.13 -6.66 -12.74
CA GLN A 52 -3.23 -6.55 -13.72
C GLN A 52 -3.09 -5.29 -14.59
N LEU A 53 -2.74 -4.14 -14.00
CA LEU A 53 -2.61 -2.88 -14.74
C LEU A 53 -1.46 -2.89 -15.74
N ARG A 54 -0.36 -3.58 -15.42
CA ARG A 54 0.85 -3.68 -16.26
C ARG A 54 0.62 -4.39 -17.60
N ASP A 55 -0.34 -5.30 -17.64
CA ASP A 55 -0.59 -6.17 -18.80
C ASP A 55 -1.60 -5.59 -19.82
N GLY A 56 -2.16 -4.40 -19.58
CA GLY A 56 -3.21 -3.88 -20.47
C GLY A 56 -3.46 -2.38 -20.47
N THR A 57 -2.71 -1.57 -19.72
CA THR A 57 -3.01 -0.14 -19.58
C THR A 57 -1.76 0.74 -19.57
N ASN A 58 -1.91 2.03 -19.93
CA ASN A 58 -0.90 3.08 -19.70
C ASN A 58 -1.14 3.80 -18.35
N ASN A 59 -1.66 3.10 -17.35
CA ASN A 59 -1.99 3.65 -16.02
C ASN A 59 -0.73 3.76 -15.14
N ASN A 60 0.33 4.35 -15.66
CA ASN A 60 1.64 4.42 -15.00
C ASN A 60 1.58 5.17 -13.66
N VAL A 61 0.79 6.25 -13.58
CA VAL A 61 0.56 6.99 -12.32
C VAL A 61 -0.05 6.06 -11.27
N SER A 62 -1.08 5.28 -11.63
CA SER A 62 -1.72 4.34 -10.71
C SER A 62 -0.76 3.25 -10.24
N ILE A 63 0.08 2.72 -11.13
CA ILE A 63 1.08 1.72 -10.74
C ILE A 63 2.08 2.32 -9.74
N VAL A 64 2.55 3.55 -9.95
CA VAL A 64 3.47 4.21 -9.01
C VAL A 64 2.81 4.44 -7.65
N GLU A 65 1.60 5.00 -7.60
CA GLU A 65 0.88 5.27 -6.34
C GLU A 65 0.58 3.98 -5.57
N LEU A 66 0.09 2.95 -6.25
CA LEU A 66 -0.17 1.65 -5.62
C LEU A 66 1.12 1.00 -5.12
N SER A 67 2.24 1.20 -5.81
CA SER A 67 3.54 0.68 -5.39
C SER A 67 4.04 1.36 -4.11
N PHE A 68 3.91 2.69 -4.00
CA PHE A 68 4.21 3.39 -2.75
C PHE A 68 3.34 2.89 -1.60
N ASN A 69 2.03 2.80 -1.82
CA ASN A 69 1.10 2.33 -0.79
C ASN A 69 1.38 0.87 -0.38
N ALA A 70 1.76 0.01 -1.33
CA ALA A 70 2.12 -1.39 -1.04
C ALA A 70 3.39 -1.49 -0.18
N ILE A 71 4.40 -0.66 -0.45
CA ILE A 71 5.61 -0.56 0.37
C ILE A 71 5.24 -0.15 1.80
N GLU A 72 4.53 0.96 1.95
CA GLU A 72 4.12 1.49 3.25
C GLU A 72 3.31 0.46 4.06
N ARG A 73 2.31 -0.19 3.44
CA ARG A 73 1.49 -1.19 4.12
C ARG A 73 2.27 -2.46 4.47
N SER A 74 3.30 -2.82 3.70
CA SER A 74 4.20 -3.92 4.05
C SER A 74 5.04 -3.60 5.29
N LEU A 75 5.61 -2.39 5.34
CA LEU A 75 6.38 -1.92 6.47
C LEU A 75 5.52 -1.78 7.73
N GLN A 76 4.34 -1.17 7.61
CA GLN A 76 3.40 -1.03 8.72
C GLN A 76 2.92 -2.39 9.23
N PHE A 77 2.68 -3.37 8.33
CA PHE A 77 2.41 -4.75 8.75
C PHE A 77 3.49 -5.26 9.72
N TYR A 78 4.77 -5.15 9.35
CA TYR A 78 5.87 -5.59 10.22
C TYR A 78 5.84 -4.87 11.58
N LEU A 79 5.65 -3.55 11.59
CA LEU A 79 5.63 -2.77 12.82
C LEU A 79 4.47 -3.18 13.74
N VAL A 80 3.27 -3.39 13.20
CA VAL A 80 2.11 -3.80 14.00
C VAL A 80 2.23 -5.26 14.45
N ASP A 81 2.84 -6.13 13.65
CA ASP A 81 2.97 -7.56 13.97
C ASP A 81 4.07 -7.85 15.00
N MET A 82 5.18 -7.12 14.92
CA MET A 82 6.39 -7.39 15.71
C MET A 82 6.53 -6.50 16.94
N THR A 83 5.58 -5.58 17.14
CA THR A 83 5.67 -4.56 18.18
C THR A 83 4.32 -4.37 18.87
N ALA A 84 4.23 -3.42 19.80
CA ALA A 84 2.97 -3.05 20.45
C ALA A 84 2.23 -1.91 19.73
N ALA A 85 2.73 -1.46 18.58
CA ALA A 85 2.10 -0.42 17.78
C ALA A 85 0.80 -0.92 17.14
N GLU A 86 -0.16 -0.02 17.00
CA GLU A 86 -1.39 -0.23 16.26
C GLU A 86 -1.30 0.49 14.90
N SER A 87 -2.05 0.05 13.89
CA SER A 87 -2.05 0.75 12.61
C SER A 87 -2.54 2.20 12.74
N ALA A 88 -3.39 2.46 13.73
CA ALA A 88 -3.86 3.80 14.06
C ALA A 88 -2.75 4.74 14.56
N ASP A 89 -1.60 4.22 15.02
CA ASP A 89 -0.49 5.06 15.49
C ASP A 89 0.26 5.74 14.33
N TYR A 90 0.10 5.26 13.09
CA TYR A 90 0.79 5.78 11.92
C TYR A 90 -0.16 6.64 11.07
N HIS A 91 -0.34 7.90 11.50
CA HIS A 91 -1.19 8.87 10.80
C HIS A 91 -0.49 9.55 9.63
N GLU A 92 0.81 9.84 9.77
CA GLU A 92 1.61 10.44 8.70
C GLU A 92 2.41 9.36 7.97
N HIS A 93 2.50 9.47 6.65
CA HIS A 93 3.17 8.46 5.82
C HIS A 93 4.64 8.24 6.22
N GLY A 94 5.34 9.29 6.67
CA GLY A 94 6.75 9.23 7.05
C GLY A 94 7.02 8.45 8.35
N ASP A 95 6.05 8.38 9.26
CA ASP A 95 6.21 7.76 10.58
C ASP A 95 6.59 6.28 10.46
N VAL A 96 6.01 5.59 9.47
CA VAL A 96 6.30 4.18 9.17
C VAL A 96 7.78 3.99 8.80
N TYR A 97 8.32 4.87 7.96
CA TYR A 97 9.71 4.74 7.49
C TYR A 97 10.71 5.07 8.60
N GLN A 98 10.43 6.10 9.39
CA GLN A 98 11.26 6.49 10.53
C GLN A 98 11.35 5.37 11.59
N ASP A 99 10.24 4.68 11.90
CA ASP A 99 10.24 3.60 12.89
C ASP A 99 10.94 2.33 12.35
N ILE A 100 10.80 2.04 11.05
CA ILE A 100 11.56 0.98 10.37
C ILE A 100 13.07 1.22 10.45
N GLU A 101 13.51 2.45 10.20
CA GLU A 101 14.92 2.87 10.29
C GLU A 101 15.43 2.73 11.74
N THR A 102 14.68 3.30 12.70
CA THR A 102 15.02 3.27 14.14
C THR A 102 15.22 1.85 14.66
N ARG A 103 14.52 0.87 14.07
CA ARG A 103 14.58 -0.55 14.47
C ARG A 103 15.63 -1.35 13.71
N GLY A 104 16.32 -0.76 12.75
CA GLY A 104 17.33 -1.44 11.93
C GLY A 104 16.74 -2.64 11.18
N VAL A 105 15.50 -2.50 10.69
CA VAL A 105 14.81 -3.60 9.97
C VAL A 105 15.58 -3.96 8.72
N PHE A 106 16.05 -2.96 7.97
CA PHE A 106 17.01 -3.17 6.91
C PHE A 106 18.43 -3.18 7.49
N SER A 107 19.27 -4.08 6.99
CA SER A 107 20.68 -4.15 7.40
C SER A 107 21.51 -2.95 6.95
N ASP A 108 21.02 -2.24 5.93
CA ASP A 108 21.56 -0.97 5.44
C ASP A 108 20.62 0.13 5.93
N GLU A 109 21.09 0.93 6.88
CA GLU A 109 20.29 1.87 7.67
C GLU A 109 19.65 2.96 6.77
N ASP A 110 20.30 3.33 5.66
CA ASP A 110 19.83 4.41 4.79
C ASP A 110 18.66 4.00 3.86
N ILE A 111 18.32 2.71 3.76
CA ILE A 111 17.33 2.25 2.77
C ILE A 111 15.94 2.82 3.04
N ALA A 112 15.49 2.82 4.31
CA ALA A 112 14.16 3.30 4.66
C ALA A 112 14.02 4.81 4.38
N ASP A 113 15.00 5.61 4.83
CA ASP A 113 15.06 7.05 4.58
C ASP A 113 15.12 7.39 3.09
N ARG A 114 15.89 6.63 2.29
CA ARG A 114 15.96 6.85 0.84
C ARG A 114 14.62 6.61 0.15
N ILE A 115 13.88 5.58 0.55
CA ILE A 115 12.55 5.29 0.01
C ILE A 115 11.57 6.40 0.44
N ASP A 116 11.61 6.83 1.70
CA ASP A 116 10.73 7.90 2.19
C ASP A 116 11.02 9.24 1.52
N SER A 117 12.30 9.61 1.41
CA SER A 117 12.74 10.81 0.71
C SER A 117 12.27 10.82 -0.74
N PHE A 118 12.42 9.69 -1.46
CA PHE A 118 11.92 9.57 -2.83
C PHE A 118 10.39 9.72 -2.91
N ARG A 119 9.65 9.10 -1.97
CA ARG A 119 8.19 9.25 -1.86
C ARG A 119 7.80 10.71 -1.58
N ALA A 120 8.38 11.33 -0.56
CA ALA A 120 8.07 12.68 -0.12
C ALA A 120 8.33 13.71 -1.23
N GLU A 121 9.45 13.56 -1.95
CA GLU A 121 9.80 14.43 -3.07
C GLU A 121 8.85 14.20 -4.25
N HIS A 122 8.69 12.96 -4.70
CA HIS A 122 8.10 12.70 -6.02
C HIS A 122 6.61 12.40 -6.00
N ARG A 123 6.03 11.89 -4.90
CA ARG A 123 4.62 11.46 -4.89
C ARG A 123 3.67 12.60 -5.26
N SER A 124 3.82 13.76 -4.63
CA SER A 124 3.00 14.94 -4.95
C SER A 124 3.26 15.46 -6.37
N ARG A 125 4.52 15.43 -6.84
CA ARG A 125 4.92 15.91 -8.16
C ARG A 125 4.39 15.02 -9.29
N ILE A 126 4.36 13.70 -9.08
CA ILE A 126 3.77 12.73 -9.99
C ILE A 126 2.25 12.92 -10.04
N TYR A 127 1.61 13.16 -8.89
CA TYR A 127 0.18 13.40 -8.81
C TYR A 127 -0.26 14.69 -9.53
N TYR A 128 0.54 15.76 -9.44
CA TYR A 128 0.26 17.05 -10.08
C TYR A 128 0.85 17.20 -11.50
N ASP A 129 1.13 16.09 -12.20
CA ASP A 129 1.62 16.02 -13.60
C ASP A 129 2.94 16.76 -13.88
N ILE A 130 3.76 17.00 -12.85
CA ILE A 130 5.09 17.60 -12.97
C ILE A 130 6.09 16.53 -13.42
N ASP A 131 6.08 15.39 -12.74
CA ASP A 131 6.90 14.23 -13.07
C ASP A 131 6.01 13.20 -13.77
N LYS A 132 6.00 13.19 -15.11
CA LYS A 132 5.11 12.32 -15.92
C LYS A 132 5.64 10.88 -15.95
N PRO A 133 5.06 9.92 -15.23
CA PRO A 133 5.66 8.61 -15.11
C PRO A 133 5.53 7.84 -16.43
N GLY A 134 6.67 7.56 -17.04
CA GLY A 134 6.79 6.60 -18.13
C GLY A 134 6.64 5.17 -17.66
N ARG A 135 6.56 4.24 -18.62
CA ARG A 135 6.45 2.80 -18.34
C ARG A 135 7.60 2.31 -17.46
N ASP A 136 8.83 2.73 -17.75
CA ASP A 136 10.02 2.25 -17.03
C ASP A 136 10.00 2.62 -15.55
N LEU A 137 9.58 3.84 -15.20
CA LEU A 137 9.42 4.25 -13.81
C LEU A 137 8.32 3.43 -13.11
N ALA A 138 7.18 3.23 -13.78
CA ALA A 138 6.08 2.44 -13.23
C ALA A 138 6.50 0.97 -12.96
N LEU A 139 7.22 0.36 -13.90
CA LEU A 139 7.75 -0.99 -13.74
C LEU A 139 8.79 -1.05 -12.62
N GLY A 140 9.73 -0.11 -12.58
CA GLY A 140 10.74 -0.05 -11.53
C GLY A 140 10.15 0.15 -10.14
N MET A 141 9.11 0.98 -9.99
CA MET A 141 8.41 1.17 -8.72
C MET A 141 7.66 -0.10 -8.28
N HIS A 142 7.03 -0.79 -9.23
CA HIS A 142 6.37 -2.06 -8.92
C HIS A 142 7.39 -3.13 -8.49
N ASP A 143 8.51 -3.26 -9.20
CA ASP A 143 9.55 -4.21 -8.86
C ASP A 143 10.16 -3.91 -7.48
N LEU A 144 10.39 -2.62 -7.16
CA LEU A 144 10.79 -2.19 -5.82
C LEU A 144 9.76 -2.61 -4.75
N ALA A 145 8.47 -2.41 -5.01
CA ALA A 145 7.42 -2.79 -4.08
C ALA A 145 7.35 -4.31 -3.87
N GLU A 146 7.52 -5.12 -4.91
CA GLU A 146 7.58 -6.58 -4.78
C GLU A 146 8.79 -7.04 -3.96
N ILE A 147 9.96 -6.43 -4.17
CA ILE A 147 11.18 -6.75 -3.43
C ILE A 147 11.04 -6.39 -1.95
N VAL A 148 10.57 -5.18 -1.63
CA VAL A 148 10.37 -4.75 -0.24
C VAL A 148 9.31 -5.61 0.45
N HIS A 149 8.19 -5.88 -0.21
CA HIS A 149 7.15 -6.75 0.34
C HIS A 149 7.67 -8.16 0.64
N SER A 150 8.38 -8.77 -0.32
CA SER A 150 8.98 -10.10 -0.16
C SER A 150 10.00 -10.14 0.97
N TYR A 151 10.84 -9.10 1.07
CA TYR A 151 11.79 -8.94 2.17
C TYR A 151 11.07 -8.95 3.53
N ILE A 152 10.05 -8.11 3.68
CA ILE A 152 9.32 -7.98 4.95
C ILE A 152 8.57 -9.26 5.31
N VAL A 153 7.89 -9.90 4.34
CA VAL A 153 7.21 -11.19 4.56
C VAL A 153 8.20 -12.25 5.02
N THR A 154 9.41 -12.25 4.45
CA THR A 154 10.48 -13.17 4.87
C THR A 154 10.98 -12.85 6.27
N PHE A 155 11.25 -11.58 6.53
CA PHE A 155 11.81 -11.11 7.79
C PHE A 155 10.86 -11.33 8.97
N ALA A 156 9.54 -11.20 8.76
CA ALA A 156 8.50 -11.45 9.74
C ALA A 156 8.00 -12.91 9.80
N ASP A 157 8.60 -13.83 9.03
CA ASP A 157 8.13 -15.22 8.87
C ASP A 157 6.62 -15.35 8.53
N ALA A 158 6.12 -14.46 7.67
CA ALA A 158 4.69 -14.29 7.40
C ALA A 158 4.18 -14.99 6.12
N HIS A 159 4.99 -15.90 5.54
CA HIS A 159 4.69 -16.55 4.25
C HIS A 159 3.33 -17.25 4.20
N SER A 160 2.90 -17.87 5.30
CA SER A 160 1.62 -18.59 5.35
C SER A 160 0.40 -17.65 5.30
N ARG A 161 0.60 -16.38 5.68
CA ARG A 161 -0.43 -15.32 5.74
C ARG A 161 -0.45 -14.45 4.48
N CYS A 162 0.69 -14.33 3.78
CA CYS A 162 0.78 -13.59 2.52
C CYS A 162 -0.04 -14.27 1.41
N SER A 163 -0.79 -13.49 0.63
CA SER A 163 -1.63 -14.00 -0.47
C SER A 163 -1.03 -13.77 -1.86
N CYS A 164 0.14 -13.13 -1.98
CA CYS A 164 0.75 -12.78 -3.28
C CYS A 164 1.05 -13.98 -4.19
N ASN A 165 1.21 -15.18 -3.63
CA ASN A 165 1.48 -16.44 -4.34
C ASN A 165 0.25 -17.36 -4.46
N ARG A 166 -0.91 -16.93 -3.96
CA ARG A 166 -2.17 -17.66 -4.12
C ARG A 166 -2.84 -17.11 -5.38
N ASN A 167 -2.69 -17.84 -6.48
CA ASN A 167 -3.48 -17.64 -7.70
C ASN A 167 -4.91 -18.12 -7.47
#